data_AF-A0A9P8N4R1-F1
#
_entry.id   AF-A0A9P8N4R1-F1
#
_cell.length_a   1.000
_cell.length_b   1.000
_cell.length_c   1.000
_cell.angle_alpha   90.00
_cell.angle_beta   90.00
_cell.angle_gamma   90.00
#
_symmetry.space_group_name_H-M   'P 1'
#
loop_
_entity.id
_entity.type
_entity.pdbx_description
1 polymer ?
#
loop_
_entity_poly.entity_id
_entity_poly.type
_entity_poly.pdbx_seq_one_letter_code
_entity_poly.pdbx_strand_id
1 'polypeptide(L)'
;MRPGLSLATASPSPRRFAPLKESVAGGDKLPRLRGVVFDMDGTLCEPQTYMFAEMRAALGIVKAVDILQHIDGLPPHEQPAAAEAIRAIERRAMELQVPQPGVTALMSYLDARSVPKAICTRNFDVPVHNLLTRFLAGSVFSPVVTRAFRPPKPDPAGILHCGTLGARR
;
A
#
# COMPACT_ATOMS: atom_id res chain seq x y z
N MET A 1 -27.99 36.99 -25.19
CA MET A 1 -27.73 36.84 -23.74
C MET A 1 -28.17 35.45 -23.31
N ARG A 2 -27.23 34.59 -22.89
CA ARG A 2 -27.55 33.31 -22.22
C ARG A 2 -27.27 33.48 -20.72
N PRO A 3 -28.21 33.13 -19.82
CA PRO A 3 -27.94 33.21 -18.39
C PRO A 3 -26.96 32.10 -18.00
N GLY A 4 -25.95 32.46 -17.21
CA GLY A 4 -24.95 31.53 -16.70
C GLY A 4 -25.56 30.58 -15.69
N LEU A 5 -25.32 29.27 -15.86
CA LEU A 5 -25.59 28.28 -14.84
C LEU A 5 -24.61 28.49 -13.68
N SER A 6 -25.13 28.86 -12.52
CA SER A 6 -24.41 28.80 -11.25
C SER A 6 -24.25 27.32 -10.87
N LEU A 7 -23.01 26.83 -10.83
CA LEU A 7 -22.70 25.53 -10.27
C LEU A 7 -22.74 25.65 -8.74
N ALA A 8 -23.85 25.23 -8.14
CA ALA A 8 -23.95 25.10 -6.70
C ALA A 8 -22.92 24.06 -6.22
N THR A 9 -21.88 24.52 -5.54
CA THR A 9 -20.92 23.65 -4.85
C THR A 9 -21.58 23.08 -3.60
N ALA A 10 -22.20 21.91 -3.73
CA ALA A 10 -22.65 21.15 -2.57
C ALA A 10 -21.43 20.76 -1.73
N SER A 11 -21.38 21.22 -0.48
CA SER A 11 -20.39 20.76 0.50
C SER A 11 -20.54 19.23 0.64
N PRO A 12 -19.49 18.43 0.40
CA PRO A 12 -19.66 16.99 0.41
C PRO A 12 -19.90 16.54 1.85
N SER A 13 -21.12 16.05 2.12
CA SER A 13 -21.42 15.31 3.34
C SER A 13 -20.39 14.17 3.50
N PRO A 14 -19.94 13.86 4.74
CA PRO A 14 -18.96 12.80 4.96
C PRO A 14 -19.43 11.49 4.33
N ARG A 15 -18.58 10.84 3.54
CA ARG A 15 -18.88 9.50 3.01
C ARG A 15 -18.99 8.53 4.18
N ARG A 16 -20.11 7.84 4.29
CA ARG A 16 -20.39 6.86 5.34
C ARG A 16 -20.82 5.54 4.70
N PHE A 17 -20.42 4.44 5.32
CA PHE A 17 -20.92 3.11 5.00
C PHE A 17 -21.92 2.67 6.06
N ALA A 18 -22.81 1.74 5.69
CA ALA A 18 -23.65 1.04 6.65
C ALA A 18 -22.76 0.32 7.70
N PRO A 19 -23.21 0.21 8.96
CA PRO A 19 -22.49 -0.55 9.98
C PRO A 19 -22.18 -1.98 9.53
N LEU A 20 -21.03 -2.51 9.93
CA LEU A 20 -20.62 -3.88 9.58
C LEU A 20 -21.36 -4.98 10.36
N LYS A 21 -22.21 -4.60 11.34
CA LYS A 21 -23.09 -5.54 12.05
C LYS A 21 -24.46 -5.56 11.36
N GLU A 22 -24.97 -6.75 11.10
CA GLU A 22 -26.22 -6.97 10.35
C GLU A 22 -27.50 -6.48 11.06
N SER A 23 -27.43 -6.13 12.35
CA SER A 23 -28.60 -5.90 13.20
C SER A 23 -28.92 -4.44 13.55
N VAL A 24 -28.28 -3.44 12.95
CA VAL A 24 -28.60 -2.04 13.25
C VAL A 24 -29.76 -1.56 12.38
N ALA A 25 -30.97 -1.53 12.96
CA ALA A 25 -32.14 -0.88 12.37
C ALA A 25 -31.79 0.57 11.97
N GLY A 26 -31.83 0.87 10.66
CA GLY A 26 -31.45 2.18 10.11
C GLY A 26 -30.29 2.16 9.11
N GLY A 27 -29.65 1.01 8.87
CA GLY A 27 -28.57 0.85 7.88
C GLY A 27 -29.01 0.87 6.40
N ASP A 28 -30.30 0.74 6.10
CA ASP A 28 -30.81 0.47 4.75
C ASP A 28 -30.60 1.60 3.73
N LYS A 29 -30.26 2.81 4.18
CA LYS A 29 -30.02 3.96 3.30
C LYS A 29 -28.54 4.23 2.99
N LEU A 30 -27.60 3.56 3.66
CA LEU A 30 -26.16 3.79 3.47
C LEU A 30 -25.54 2.68 2.61
N PRO A 31 -24.53 3.00 1.77
CA PRO A 31 -23.84 2.00 0.96
C PRO A 31 -23.14 0.98 1.86
N ARG A 32 -23.20 -0.31 1.50
CA ARG A 32 -22.45 -1.37 2.20
C ARG A 32 -20.97 -1.30 1.86
N LEU A 33 -20.11 -1.49 2.85
CA LEU A 33 -18.68 -1.64 2.62
C LEU A 33 -18.42 -2.95 1.87
N ARG A 34 -17.83 -2.87 0.68
CA ARG A 34 -17.54 -4.04 -0.17
C ARG A 34 -16.16 -4.62 0.03
N GLY A 35 -15.26 -3.85 0.63
CA GLY A 35 -13.89 -4.26 0.95
C GLY A 35 -13.04 -3.06 1.34
N VAL A 36 -11.81 -3.34 1.75
CA VAL A 36 -10.81 -2.34 2.14
C VAL A 36 -9.53 -2.57 1.37
N VAL A 37 -8.98 -1.51 0.77
CA VAL A 37 -7.67 -1.54 0.12
C VAL A 37 -6.67 -0.84 1.01
N PHE A 38 -5.59 -1.53 1.38
CA PHE A 38 -4.55 -0.98 2.24
C PHE A 38 -3.33 -0.57 1.42
N ASP A 39 -2.74 0.56 1.78
CA ASP A 39 -1.32 0.81 1.49
C ASP A 39 -0.44 0.01 2.46
N MET A 40 0.87 -0.08 2.19
CA MET A 40 1.80 -0.80 3.06
C MET A 40 2.54 0.14 4.03
N ASP A 41 3.51 0.92 3.55
CA ASP A 41 4.34 1.75 4.43
C ASP A 41 3.53 2.91 5.04
N GLY A 42 3.65 3.08 6.35
CA GLY A 42 2.85 4.04 7.12
C GLY A 42 1.40 3.61 7.38
N THR A 43 0.94 2.48 6.82
CA THR A 43 -0.44 1.99 6.98
C THR A 43 -0.51 0.60 7.62
N LEU A 44 0.14 -0.40 7.02
CA LEU A 44 0.24 -1.75 7.59
C LEU A 44 1.53 -1.95 8.39
N CYS A 45 2.60 -1.25 8.03
CA CYS A 45 3.87 -1.24 8.76
C CYS A 45 4.37 0.19 8.93
N GLU A 46 5.27 0.40 9.89
CA GLU A 46 5.91 1.70 10.09
C GLU A 46 6.72 2.12 8.85
N PRO A 47 6.82 3.42 8.51
CA PRO A 47 7.61 3.87 7.37
C PRO A 47 9.11 3.61 7.56
N GLN A 48 9.75 2.93 6.62
CA GLN A 48 11.19 2.64 6.66
C GLN A 48 12.04 3.66 5.89
N THR A 49 11.75 4.96 6.05
CA THR A 49 12.41 6.01 5.26
C THR A 49 13.92 6.13 5.51
N TYR A 50 14.40 5.67 6.66
CA TYR A 50 15.82 5.68 7.03
C TYR A 50 16.68 4.85 6.06
N MET A 51 16.14 3.76 5.50
CA MET A 51 16.93 2.86 4.66
C MET A 51 17.44 3.57 3.40
N PHE A 52 16.67 4.52 2.85
CA PHE A 52 17.11 5.29 1.68
C PHE A 52 18.29 6.22 2.01
N ALA A 53 18.40 6.71 3.24
CA ALA A 53 19.55 7.50 3.67
C ALA A 53 20.80 6.60 3.80
N GLU A 54 20.64 5.40 4.36
CA GLU A 54 21.73 4.42 4.45
C GLU A 54 22.20 3.94 3.08
N MET A 55 21.28 3.67 2.14
CA MET A 55 21.60 3.31 0.76
C MET A 55 22.44 4.39 0.08
N ARG A 56 22.07 5.66 0.27
CA ARG A 56 22.80 6.79 -0.28
C ARG A 56 24.20 6.94 0.34
N ALA A 57 24.30 6.76 1.65
CA ALA A 57 25.58 6.77 2.34
C ALA A 57 26.50 5.63 1.86
N ALA A 58 25.95 4.43 1.68
CA ALA A 58 26.70 3.27 1.19
C ALA A 58 27.23 3.46 -0.24
N LEU A 59 26.52 4.22 -1.07
CA LEU A 59 26.94 4.55 -2.43
C LEU A 59 27.73 5.88 -2.53
N GLY A 60 27.86 6.63 -1.43
CA GLY A 60 28.50 7.95 -1.45
C GLY A 60 27.75 9.00 -2.26
N ILE A 61 26.42 8.89 -2.43
CA ILE A 61 25.61 9.79 -3.27
C ILE A 61 24.74 10.74 -2.46
N VAL A 62 24.48 11.93 -3.03
CA VAL A 62 23.57 12.92 -2.43
C VAL A 62 22.10 12.58 -2.68
N LYS A 63 21.19 13.20 -1.92
CA LYS A 63 19.73 12.97 -1.99
C LYS A 63 19.12 13.20 -3.38
N ALA A 64 19.70 14.10 -4.18
CA ALA A 64 19.18 14.44 -5.50
C ALA A 64 19.43 13.35 -6.58
N VAL A 65 20.35 12.42 -6.32
CA VAL A 65 20.70 11.34 -7.26
C VAL A 65 19.72 10.18 -7.09
N ASP A 66 19.20 9.58 -8.15
CA ASP A 66 18.41 8.35 -7.99
C ASP A 66 19.32 7.15 -7.69
N ILE A 67 18.94 6.31 -6.72
CA ILE A 67 19.78 5.18 -6.26
C ILE A 67 19.98 4.15 -7.37
N LEU A 68 18.90 3.78 -8.08
CA LEU A 68 18.96 2.74 -9.09
C LEU A 68 19.65 3.27 -10.36
N GLN A 69 19.30 4.49 -10.79
CA GLN A 69 19.96 5.13 -11.92
C GLN A 69 21.45 5.31 -11.70
N HIS A 70 21.89 5.60 -10.46
CA HIS A 70 23.31 5.67 -10.14
C HIS A 70 24.01 4.32 -10.33
N ILE A 71 23.43 3.24 -9.78
CA ILE A 71 23.99 1.89 -9.91
C ILE A 71 24.10 1.49 -11.39
N ASP A 72 23.05 1.73 -12.17
CA ASP A 72 23.04 1.42 -13.61
C ASP A 72 24.10 2.22 -14.39
N GLY A 73 24.50 3.40 -13.89
CA GLY A 73 25.52 4.26 -14.47
C GLY A 73 26.95 3.94 -14.04
N LEU A 74 27.18 3.05 -13.06
CA LEU A 74 28.51 2.68 -12.62
C LEU A 74 29.25 1.83 -13.66
N PRO A 75 30.60 1.82 -13.65
CA PRO A 75 31.38 0.86 -14.41
C PRO A 75 30.91 -0.58 -14.15
N PRO A 76 30.82 -1.46 -15.17
CA PRO A 76 30.25 -2.81 -14.99
C PRO A 76 30.89 -3.66 -13.88
N HIS A 77 32.15 -3.41 -13.53
CA HIS A 77 32.85 -4.12 -12.47
C HIS A 77 32.49 -3.62 -11.05
N GLU A 78 31.93 -2.42 -10.91
CA GLU A 78 31.50 -1.83 -9.63
C GLU A 78 30.03 -2.13 -9.31
N GLN A 79 29.20 -2.32 -10.34
CA GLN A 79 27.76 -2.58 -10.20
C GLN A 79 27.41 -3.73 -9.25
N PRO A 80 28.10 -4.89 -9.27
CA PRO A 80 27.76 -6.01 -8.38
C PRO A 80 27.93 -5.65 -6.90
N ALA A 81 29.03 -4.96 -6.55
CA ALA A 81 29.30 -4.57 -5.17
C ALA A 81 28.30 -3.51 -4.69
N ALA A 82 27.98 -2.52 -5.53
CA ALA A 82 26.98 -1.50 -5.24
C ALA A 82 25.58 -2.12 -5.05
N ALA A 83 25.18 -3.02 -5.96
CA ALA A 83 23.90 -3.71 -5.88
C ALA A 83 23.80 -4.58 -4.60
N GLU A 84 24.88 -5.26 -4.21
CA GLU A 84 24.87 -6.07 -3.00
C GLU A 84 24.81 -5.22 -1.72
N ALA A 85 25.47 -4.06 -1.69
CA ALA A 85 25.35 -3.12 -0.58
C ALA A 85 23.89 -2.67 -0.37
N ILE A 86 23.16 -2.40 -1.47
CA ILE A 86 21.74 -2.06 -1.40
C ILE A 86 20.91 -3.26 -0.92
N ARG A 87 21.13 -4.46 -1.49
CA ARG A 87 20.44 -5.68 -1.07
C ARG A 87 20.63 -5.98 0.41
N ALA A 88 21.82 -5.75 0.96
CA ALA A 88 22.08 -5.94 2.39
C ALA A 88 21.24 -4.99 3.26
N ILE A 89 21.11 -3.73 2.86
CA ILE A 89 20.26 -2.75 3.54
C ILE A 89 18.79 -3.14 3.44
N GLU A 90 18.32 -3.55 2.26
CA GLU A 90 16.95 -4.02 2.06
C GLU A 90 16.63 -5.25 2.92
N ARG A 91 17.54 -6.23 3.01
CA ARG A 91 17.38 -7.42 3.87
C ARG A 91 17.22 -7.03 5.34
N ARG A 92 18.10 -6.16 5.85
CA ARG A 92 17.99 -5.66 7.22
C ARG A 92 16.70 -4.87 7.45
N ALA A 93 16.30 -4.01 6.50
CA ALA A 93 15.06 -3.25 6.60
C ALA A 93 13.84 -4.21 6.65
N MET A 94 13.85 -5.27 5.85
CA MET A 94 12.83 -6.31 5.87
C MET A 94 12.79 -7.08 7.21
N GLU A 95 13.96 -7.38 7.80
CA GLU A 95 14.06 -8.02 9.12
C GLU A 95 13.49 -7.14 10.23
N LEU A 96 13.83 -5.85 10.22
CA LEU A 96 13.40 -4.82 11.17
C LEU A 96 12.00 -4.26 10.89
N GLN A 97 11.24 -4.86 9.97
CA GLN A 97 9.87 -4.44 9.68
C GLN A 97 8.98 -4.58 10.91
N VAL A 98 8.30 -3.48 11.27
CA VAL A 98 7.38 -3.39 12.41
C VAL A 98 5.96 -3.14 11.89
N PRO A 99 4.97 -3.98 12.23
CA PRO A 99 3.58 -3.72 11.87
C PRO A 99 3.05 -2.50 12.64
N GLN A 100 2.16 -1.72 12.02
CA GLN A 100 1.51 -0.60 12.72
C GLN A 100 0.69 -1.12 13.93
N PRO A 101 0.64 -0.38 15.04
CA PRO A 101 -0.15 -0.76 16.20
C PRO A 101 -1.62 -1.03 15.82
N GLY A 102 -2.15 -2.16 16.32
CA GLY A 102 -3.55 -2.54 16.09
C GLY A 102 -3.86 -3.18 14.74
N VAL A 103 -2.90 -3.30 13.80
CA VAL A 103 -3.16 -3.93 12.49
C VAL A 103 -3.67 -5.37 12.64
N THR A 104 -3.03 -6.19 13.48
CA THR A 104 -3.49 -7.57 13.70
C THR A 104 -4.93 -7.62 14.23
N ALA A 105 -5.27 -6.76 15.20
CA ALA A 105 -6.63 -6.67 15.75
C ALA A 105 -7.64 -6.21 14.69
N LEU A 106 -7.26 -5.25 13.84
CA LEU A 106 -8.08 -4.80 12.72
C LEU A 106 -8.32 -5.94 11.72
N MET A 107 -7.28 -6.70 11.35
CA MET A 107 -7.45 -7.80 10.41
C MET A 107 -8.36 -8.88 10.98
N SER A 108 -8.17 -9.30 12.23
CA SER A 108 -9.09 -10.23 12.90
C SER A 108 -10.54 -9.72 12.92
N TYR A 109 -10.74 -8.43 13.16
CA TYR A 109 -12.07 -7.82 13.14
C TYR A 109 -12.74 -7.87 11.75
N LEU A 110 -11.96 -7.61 10.69
CA LEU A 110 -12.42 -7.66 9.29
C LEU A 110 -12.65 -9.11 8.81
N ASP A 111 -11.77 -10.03 9.18
CA ASP A 111 -11.87 -11.46 8.87
C ASP A 111 -13.12 -12.08 9.48
N ALA A 112 -13.40 -11.81 10.76
CA ALA A 112 -14.61 -12.30 11.44
C ALA A 112 -15.93 -11.81 10.81
N ARG A 113 -15.88 -10.82 9.91
CA ARG A 113 -17.03 -10.24 9.19
C ARG A 113 -16.97 -10.51 7.69
N SER A 114 -16.04 -11.36 7.25
CA SER A 114 -15.83 -11.66 5.83
C SER A 114 -15.62 -10.41 4.97
N VAL A 115 -15.04 -9.33 5.53
CA VAL A 115 -14.75 -8.11 4.76
C VAL A 115 -13.55 -8.37 3.84
N PRO A 116 -13.71 -8.27 2.51
CA PRO A 116 -12.62 -8.46 1.57
C PRO A 116 -11.54 -7.40 1.74
N LYS A 117 -10.28 -7.82 1.60
CA LYS A 117 -9.11 -6.94 1.75
C LYS A 117 -8.21 -7.07 0.53
N ALA A 118 -7.60 -5.97 0.13
CA ALA A 118 -6.58 -5.93 -0.90
C ALA A 118 -5.41 -5.06 -0.42
N ILE A 119 -4.26 -5.21 -1.09
CA ILE A 119 -3.12 -4.31 -0.91
C ILE A 119 -2.89 -3.58 -2.23
N CYS A 120 -2.62 -2.29 -2.18
CA CYS A 120 -2.08 -1.53 -3.29
C CYS A 120 -0.92 -0.70 -2.77
N THR A 121 0.31 -1.00 -3.21
CA THR A 121 1.54 -0.42 -2.67
C THR A 121 2.55 -0.08 -3.77
N ARG A 122 3.57 0.71 -3.43
CA ARG A 122 4.76 0.93 -4.27
C ARG A 122 5.92 -0.02 -3.93
N ASN A 123 5.73 -0.95 -2.99
CA ASN A 123 6.71 -1.98 -2.66
C ASN A 123 6.76 -3.11 -3.70
N PHE A 124 7.90 -3.79 -3.79
CA PHE A 124 8.04 -5.05 -4.49
C PHE A 124 7.38 -6.20 -3.71
N ASP A 125 7.24 -7.36 -4.35
CA ASP A 125 6.55 -8.51 -3.76
C ASP A 125 7.22 -9.04 -2.49
N VAL A 126 8.56 -8.98 -2.41
CA VAL A 126 9.33 -9.54 -1.29
C VAL A 126 8.99 -8.87 0.06
N PRO A 127 9.07 -7.52 0.22
CA PRO A 127 8.64 -6.86 1.46
C PRO A 127 7.17 -7.11 1.82
N VAL A 128 6.29 -7.20 0.81
CA VAL A 128 4.86 -7.47 1.03
C VAL A 128 4.68 -8.88 1.57
N HIS A 129 5.34 -9.86 0.96
CA HIS A 129 5.29 -11.26 1.38
C HIS A 129 5.83 -11.43 2.81
N ASN A 130 6.96 -10.80 3.14
CA ASN A 130 7.53 -10.82 4.50
C ASN A 130 6.54 -10.26 5.55
N LEU A 131 5.88 -9.14 5.25
CA LEU A 131 4.87 -8.56 6.15
C LEU A 131 3.72 -9.52 6.38
N LEU A 132 3.18 -10.08 5.29
CA LEU A 132 2.04 -10.99 5.33
C LEU A 132 2.37 -12.27 6.10
N THR A 133 3.50 -12.91 5.82
CA THR A 133 3.87 -14.19 6.45
C THR A 133 4.27 -14.04 7.92
N ARG A 134 4.94 -12.95 8.30
CA ARG A 134 5.43 -12.78 9.68
C ARG A 134 4.37 -12.23 10.62
N PHE A 135 3.52 -11.31 10.15
CA PHE A 135 2.63 -10.56 11.03
C PHE A 135 1.14 -10.78 10.77
N LEU A 136 0.77 -11.26 9.56
CA LEU A 136 -0.63 -11.35 9.10
C LEU A 136 -0.97 -12.70 8.47
N ALA A 137 -0.31 -13.80 8.88
CA ALA A 137 -0.37 -15.11 8.22
C ALA A 137 -1.78 -15.74 8.15
N GLY A 138 -2.74 -15.26 8.94
CA GLY A 138 -4.13 -15.73 8.94
C GLY A 138 -5.09 -14.90 8.07
N SER A 139 -4.65 -13.76 7.55
CA SER A 139 -5.52 -12.81 6.86
C SER A 139 -5.29 -12.84 5.35
N VAL A 140 -6.38 -13.00 4.60
CA VAL A 140 -6.33 -13.07 3.14
C VAL A 140 -6.44 -11.68 2.52
N PHE A 141 -5.49 -11.36 1.64
CA PHE A 141 -5.50 -10.17 0.81
C PHE A 141 -5.51 -10.57 -0.66
N SER A 142 -6.46 -10.07 -1.45
CA SER A 142 -6.50 -10.31 -2.89
C SER A 142 -7.36 -9.27 -3.61
N PRO A 143 -6.86 -8.56 -4.63
CA PRO A 143 -5.50 -8.68 -5.17
C PRO A 143 -4.45 -8.00 -4.27
N VAL A 144 -3.19 -8.36 -4.47
CA VAL A 144 -2.02 -7.65 -3.95
C VAL A 144 -1.36 -6.95 -5.13
N VAL A 145 -1.57 -5.64 -5.23
CA VAL A 145 -1.04 -4.79 -6.31
C VAL A 145 0.27 -4.16 -5.83
N THR A 146 1.38 -4.63 -6.40
CA THR A 146 2.74 -4.19 -6.05
C THR A 146 3.30 -3.21 -7.08
N ARG A 147 4.57 -2.82 -6.91
CA ARG A 147 5.31 -1.97 -7.84
C ARG A 147 5.36 -2.54 -9.26
N ALA A 148 5.12 -3.82 -9.50
CA ALA A 148 5.10 -4.38 -10.85
C ALA A 148 3.89 -3.91 -11.68
N PHE A 149 2.79 -3.52 -11.03
CA PHE A 149 1.58 -3.05 -11.71
C PHE A 149 1.84 -1.70 -12.41
N ARG A 150 1.29 -1.54 -13.61
CA ARG A 150 1.45 -0.33 -14.44
C ARG A 150 0.07 0.20 -14.88
N PRO A 151 -0.12 1.52 -14.86
CA PRO A 151 0.77 2.57 -14.33
C PRO A 151 0.90 2.51 -12.79
N PRO A 152 2.02 3.01 -12.21
CA PRO A 152 2.21 3.02 -10.76
C PRO A 152 1.37 4.12 -10.08
N LYS A 153 1.21 4.04 -8.74
CA LYS A 153 0.69 5.16 -7.94
C LYS A 153 1.43 6.47 -8.32
N PRO A 154 0.76 7.63 -8.38
CA PRO A 154 -0.60 7.90 -7.90
C PRO A 154 -1.72 7.61 -8.92
N ASP A 155 -1.43 6.97 -10.04
CA ASP A 155 -2.45 6.61 -11.02
C ASP A 155 -3.55 5.70 -10.41
N PRO A 156 -4.85 5.93 -10.72
CA PRO A 156 -5.94 5.16 -10.13
C PRO A 156 -6.06 3.71 -10.63
N ALA A 157 -5.35 3.30 -11.68
CA ALA A 157 -5.49 1.96 -12.27
C ALA A 157 -5.34 0.82 -11.24
N GLY A 158 -4.38 0.96 -10.31
CA GLY A 158 -4.16 -0.04 -9.25
C GLY A 158 -5.34 -0.17 -8.30
N ILE A 159 -5.90 0.95 -7.82
CA ILE A 159 -7.05 0.91 -6.90
C ILE A 159 -8.33 0.48 -7.62
N LEU A 160 -8.50 0.82 -8.90
CA LEU A 160 -9.60 0.35 -9.73
C LEU A 160 -9.54 -1.17 -9.94
N HIS A 161 -8.35 -1.73 -10.14
CA HIS A 161 -8.15 -3.18 -10.19
C HIS A 161 -8.57 -3.85 -8.86
N CYS A 162 -8.15 -3.29 -7.72
CA CYS A 162 -8.63 -3.74 -6.41
C CYS A 162 -10.15 -3.57 -6.26
N GLY A 163 -10.77 -2.55 -6.86
CA GLY A 163 -12.21 -2.30 -6.78
C GLY A 163 -13.10 -3.42 -7.31
N THR A 164 -12.53 -4.39 -8.05
CA THR A 164 -13.22 -5.62 -8.48
C THR A 164 -13.38 -6.68 -7.37
N LEU A 165 -12.93 -6.37 -6.15
CA LEU A 165 -13.14 -7.15 -4.91
C LEU A 165 -14.61 -7.61 -4.78
N GLY A 166 -14.82 -8.93 -4.86
CA GLY A 166 -16.14 -9.55 -4.68
C GLY A 166 -17.05 -9.53 -5.92
N ALA A 167 -16.55 -9.18 -7.11
CA ALA A 167 -17.25 -9.36 -8.38
C ALA A 167 -17.00 -10.74 -9.03
N ARG A 168 -16.14 -11.58 -8.41
CA ARG A 168 -15.85 -12.96 -8.82
C ARG A 168 -16.38 -13.97 -7.79
N ARG A 169 -17.68 -13.95 -7.55
CA ARG A 169 -18.40 -15.07 -6.93
C ARG A 169 -19.47 -15.54 -7.90
#